data_AF-A0A2H0T9I1-F1
#
_entry.id   AF-A0A2H0T9I1-F1
#
_cell.length_a   1.000
_cell.length_b   1.000
_cell.length_c   1.000
_cell.angle_alpha   90.00
_cell.angle_beta   90.00
_cell.angle_gamma   90.00
#
_symmetry.space_group_name_H-M   'P 1'
#
loop_
_entity.id
_entity.type
_entity.pdbx_description
1 polymer ?
#
loop_
_entity_poly.entity_id
_entity_poly.type
_entity_poly.pdbx_seq_one_letter_code
_entity_poly.pdbx_strand_id
1 'polypeptide(L)'
;MTERDLKDIFIKLKKKIVNDFKGNINPSNLNCVKIQVSGFTNKLKSVYPYRGLKDIPAFYEHEERTILFNKDLVKLLDRDFIINILYHELLHASSFRKIDKHKDKTTVKSGFYTQIFKKGKKINYFKLLNEGVIQYFTNKKTGFVKDSGYQWEANRISFLIEDIGDSILEKLFFQGDIKGFEKIIHKNFNSTKILAILK
;
A
#
# COMPACT_ATOMS: atom_id res chain seq x y z
N MET A 1 -13.98 6.67 -18.74
CA MET A 1 -12.52 6.71 -18.93
C MET A 1 -12.07 5.51 -19.74
N THR A 2 -11.15 5.68 -20.69
CA THR A 2 -10.60 4.57 -21.50
C THR A 2 -9.33 3.99 -20.86
N GLU A 3 -8.93 2.78 -21.29
CA GLU A 3 -7.65 2.19 -20.84
C GLU A 3 -6.44 3.04 -21.27
N ARG A 4 -6.55 3.74 -22.41
CA ARG A 4 -5.53 4.69 -22.87
C ARG A 4 -5.38 5.86 -21.90
N ASP A 5 -6.49 6.47 -21.48
CA ASP A 5 -6.48 7.57 -20.50
C ASP A 5 -5.81 7.14 -19.19
N LEU A 6 -6.14 5.92 -18.73
CA LEU A 6 -5.56 5.36 -17.52
C LEU A 6 -4.04 5.18 -17.67
N LYS A 7 -3.57 4.70 -18.83
CA LYS A 7 -2.12 4.51 -19.10
C LYS A 7 -1.38 5.85 -19.08
N ASP A 8 -1.96 6.90 -19.64
CA ASP A 8 -1.38 8.24 -19.63
C ASP A 8 -1.30 8.81 -18.21
N ILE A 9 -2.36 8.62 -17.40
CA ILE A 9 -2.36 9.00 -15.99
C ILE A 9 -1.29 8.20 -15.23
N PHE A 10 -1.22 6.89 -15.43
CA PHE A 10 -0.25 6.00 -14.80
C PHE A 10 1.20 6.45 -15.07
N ILE A 11 1.56 6.74 -16.31
CA ILE A 11 2.92 7.21 -16.67
C ILE A 11 3.27 8.51 -15.93
N LYS A 12 2.31 9.46 -15.87
CA LYS A 12 2.49 10.72 -15.16
C LYS A 12 2.64 10.51 -13.66
N LEU A 13 1.80 9.65 -13.07
CA LEU A 13 1.81 9.38 -11.63
C LEU A 13 3.04 8.61 -11.17
N LYS A 14 3.58 7.67 -11.98
CA LYS A 14 4.85 7.01 -11.69
C LYS A 14 5.99 8.03 -11.49
N LYS A 15 6.10 9.01 -12.39
CA LYS A 15 7.09 10.08 -12.27
C LYS A 15 6.81 10.98 -11.07
N LYS A 16 5.54 11.31 -10.85
CA LYS A 16 5.11 12.15 -9.71
C LYS A 16 5.48 11.52 -8.37
N ILE A 17 5.23 10.22 -8.15
CA ILE A 17 5.56 9.55 -6.89
C ILE A 17 7.07 9.59 -6.60
N VAL A 18 7.91 9.33 -7.61
CA VAL A 18 9.36 9.46 -7.45
C VAL A 18 9.77 10.87 -7.03
N ASN A 19 9.12 11.90 -7.58
CA ASN A 19 9.39 13.29 -7.22
C ASN A 19 8.84 13.66 -5.83
N ASP A 20 7.63 13.20 -5.52
CA ASP A 20 6.93 13.51 -4.27
C ASP A 20 7.66 12.95 -3.03
N PHE A 21 8.42 11.86 -3.20
CA PHE A 21 9.20 11.18 -2.17
C PHE A 21 10.68 11.08 -2.56
N LYS A 22 11.18 12.11 -3.25
CA LYS A 22 12.57 12.18 -3.72
C LYS A 22 13.55 11.92 -2.57
N GLY A 23 14.47 10.98 -2.77
CA GLY A 23 15.46 10.57 -1.77
C GLY A 23 15.02 9.44 -0.84
N ASN A 24 13.71 9.14 -0.77
CA ASN A 24 13.17 8.02 0.00
C ASN A 24 12.78 6.84 -0.89
N ILE A 25 12.20 7.11 -2.07
CA ILE A 25 11.91 6.08 -3.07
C ILE A 25 13.11 5.91 -4.01
N ASN A 26 13.63 4.68 -4.09
CA ASN A 26 14.48 4.29 -5.20
C ASN A 26 13.57 4.06 -6.43
N PRO A 27 13.80 4.71 -7.59
CA PRO A 27 13.01 4.46 -8.80
C PRO A 27 12.92 2.98 -9.20
N SER A 28 13.94 2.17 -8.87
CA SER A 28 13.92 0.72 -9.09
C SER A 28 12.96 -0.04 -8.17
N ASN A 29 12.57 0.54 -7.03
CA ASN A 29 11.57 -0.02 -6.13
C ASN A 29 10.15 0.20 -6.64
N LEU A 30 9.90 1.20 -7.50
CA LEU A 30 8.60 1.38 -8.15
C LEU A 30 8.40 0.31 -9.22
N ASN A 31 7.94 -0.84 -8.77
CA ASN A 31 8.02 -2.06 -9.55
C ASN A 31 6.81 -2.28 -10.46
N CYS A 32 5.80 -1.41 -10.41
CA CYS A 32 4.62 -1.54 -11.26
C CYS A 32 4.97 -1.32 -12.74
N VAL A 33 4.69 -2.31 -13.58
CA VAL A 33 5.06 -2.27 -15.02
C VAL A 33 3.90 -1.83 -15.90
N LYS A 34 2.66 -2.12 -15.53
CA LYS A 34 1.48 -1.78 -16.32
C LYS A 34 0.23 -1.67 -15.46
N ILE A 35 -0.84 -1.22 -16.11
CA ILE A 35 -2.19 -1.25 -15.58
C ILE A 35 -3.07 -2.10 -16.50
N GLN A 36 -4.13 -2.68 -15.96
CA GLN A 36 -5.08 -3.47 -16.74
C GLN A 36 -6.48 -3.33 -16.18
N VAL A 37 -7.48 -3.15 -17.05
CA VAL A 37 -8.89 -3.17 -16.67
C VAL A 37 -9.41 -4.61 -16.80
N SER A 38 -9.92 -5.19 -15.72
CA SER A 38 -10.41 -6.57 -15.75
C SER A 38 -11.57 -6.80 -14.78
N GLY A 39 -12.42 -7.79 -15.07
CA GLY A 39 -13.43 -8.30 -14.13
C GLY A 39 -12.77 -9.31 -13.19
N PHE A 40 -12.05 -8.82 -12.17
CA PHE A 40 -11.21 -9.68 -11.34
C PHE A 40 -11.92 -10.28 -10.12
N THR A 41 -13.25 -10.24 -10.05
CA THR A 41 -14.03 -10.77 -8.92
C THR A 41 -13.74 -12.25 -8.64
N ASN A 42 -13.35 -13.06 -9.63
CA ASN A 42 -12.94 -14.46 -9.41
C ASN A 42 -11.45 -14.62 -9.03
N LYS A 43 -10.55 -13.78 -9.55
CA LYS A 43 -9.10 -13.82 -9.24
C LYS A 43 -8.80 -13.29 -7.82
N LEU A 44 -9.61 -12.35 -7.33
CA LEU A 44 -9.47 -11.85 -5.95
C LEU A 44 -10.09 -12.75 -4.88
N LYS A 45 -11.11 -13.57 -5.20
CA LYS A 45 -11.73 -14.52 -4.25
C LYS A 45 -10.72 -15.49 -3.65
N SER A 46 -9.71 -15.90 -4.41
CA SER A 46 -8.65 -16.80 -3.94
C SER A 46 -7.51 -16.10 -3.18
N VAL A 47 -7.30 -14.80 -3.42
CA VAL A 47 -6.14 -14.05 -2.89
C VAL A 47 -6.48 -13.24 -1.63
N TYR A 48 -7.70 -12.69 -1.55
CA TYR A 48 -8.15 -11.82 -0.47
C TYR A 48 -9.59 -12.13 -0.04
N PRO A 49 -9.80 -12.93 1.02
CA PRO A 49 -11.14 -13.23 1.54
C PRO A 49 -11.78 -12.07 2.33
N TYR A 50 -11.21 -10.85 2.29
CA TYR A 50 -11.59 -9.75 3.16
C TYR A 50 -12.22 -8.60 2.36
N ARG A 51 -13.41 -8.15 2.79
CA ARG A 51 -14.32 -7.16 2.18
C ARG A 51 -15.04 -7.66 0.92
N GLY A 52 -16.23 -7.10 0.67
CA GLY A 52 -16.98 -7.32 -0.56
C GLY A 52 -16.13 -6.91 -1.74
N LEU A 53 -15.53 -7.89 -2.43
CA LEU A 53 -14.65 -7.67 -3.60
C LEU A 53 -15.32 -6.86 -4.72
N LYS A 54 -16.64 -6.73 -4.66
CA LYS A 54 -17.48 -5.92 -5.55
C LYS A 54 -17.20 -4.42 -5.44
N ASP A 55 -16.69 -3.95 -4.29
CA ASP A 55 -16.53 -2.52 -3.99
C ASP A 55 -15.07 -2.03 -4.09
N ILE A 56 -14.15 -2.91 -4.50
CA ILE A 56 -12.72 -2.58 -4.64
C ILE A 56 -12.48 -2.03 -6.05
N PRO A 57 -12.14 -0.73 -6.21
CA PRO A 57 -12.02 -0.11 -7.52
C PRO A 57 -10.73 -0.49 -8.24
N ALA A 58 -9.65 -0.72 -7.50
CA ALA A 58 -8.41 -1.27 -8.02
C ALA A 58 -7.63 -2.00 -6.91
N PHE A 59 -6.62 -2.78 -7.30
CA PHE A 59 -5.60 -3.30 -6.40
C PHE A 59 -4.29 -3.53 -7.14
N TYR A 60 -3.16 -3.37 -6.44
CA TYR A 60 -1.86 -3.75 -6.94
C TYR A 60 -1.60 -5.25 -6.75
N GLU A 61 -1.39 -5.94 -7.86
CA GLU A 61 -0.98 -7.34 -7.89
C GLU A 61 0.56 -7.42 -7.92
N HIS A 62 1.13 -8.16 -6.96
CA HIS A 62 2.56 -8.16 -6.70
C HIS A 62 3.38 -9.06 -7.63
N GLU A 63 2.83 -10.17 -8.13
CA GLU A 63 3.55 -11.15 -8.97
C GLU A 63 3.78 -10.60 -10.38
N GLU A 64 2.71 -10.16 -11.01
CA GLU A 64 2.61 -9.54 -12.34
C GLU A 64 2.93 -8.05 -12.30
N ARG A 65 3.13 -7.49 -11.11
CA ARG A 65 3.49 -6.08 -10.89
C ARG A 65 2.54 -5.14 -11.63
N THR A 66 1.25 -5.40 -11.51
CA THR A 66 0.20 -4.79 -12.33
C THR A 66 -0.85 -4.20 -11.41
N ILE A 67 -1.27 -2.96 -11.68
CA ILE A 67 -2.47 -2.41 -11.04
C ILE A 67 -3.68 -2.85 -11.84
N LEU A 68 -4.57 -3.60 -11.19
CA LEU A 68 -5.79 -4.12 -11.78
C LEU A 68 -6.94 -3.21 -11.41
N PHE A 69 -7.63 -2.65 -12.41
CA PHE A 69 -8.85 -1.85 -12.24
C PHE A 69 -10.10 -2.70 -12.45
N ASN A 70 -11.08 -2.53 -11.56
CA ASN A 70 -12.36 -3.20 -11.67
C ASN A 70 -13.15 -2.58 -12.83
N LYS A 71 -13.40 -3.39 -13.87
CA LYS A 71 -14.09 -2.95 -15.09
C LYS A 71 -15.47 -2.34 -14.82
N ASP A 72 -16.17 -2.83 -13.79
CA ASP A 72 -17.53 -2.41 -13.48
C ASP A 72 -17.54 -1.06 -12.74
N LEU A 73 -16.52 -0.83 -11.91
CA LEU A 73 -16.41 0.40 -11.14
C LEU A 73 -15.73 1.53 -11.91
N VAL A 74 -14.65 1.24 -12.66
CA VAL A 74 -13.82 2.29 -13.29
C VAL A 74 -14.58 3.20 -14.24
N LYS A 75 -15.71 2.75 -14.79
CA LYS A 75 -16.57 3.56 -15.67
C LYS A 75 -17.40 4.59 -14.90
N LEU A 76 -17.64 4.35 -13.61
CA LEU A 76 -18.46 5.16 -12.71
C LEU A 76 -17.62 6.19 -11.93
N LEU A 77 -16.30 6.06 -11.97
CA LEU A 77 -15.39 6.91 -11.22
C LEU A 77 -15.02 8.16 -12.03
N ASP A 78 -15.04 9.31 -11.37
CA ASP A 78 -14.49 10.53 -11.93
C ASP A 78 -12.95 10.46 -12.02
N ARG A 79 -12.38 11.43 -12.73
CA ARG A 79 -10.94 11.46 -13.02
C ARG A 79 -10.09 11.64 -11.76
N ASP A 80 -10.53 12.48 -10.84
CA ASP A 80 -9.76 12.80 -9.64
C ASP A 80 -9.73 11.60 -8.70
N PHE A 81 -10.84 10.88 -8.59
CA PHE A 81 -10.90 9.62 -7.84
C PHE A 81 -10.00 8.54 -8.46
N ILE A 82 -9.97 8.43 -9.79
CA ILE A 82 -9.05 7.51 -10.48
C ILE A 82 -7.59 7.89 -10.24
N ILE A 83 -7.26 9.18 -10.31
CA ILE A 83 -5.91 9.66 -9.97
C ILE A 83 -5.56 9.25 -8.54
N ASN A 84 -6.48 9.42 -7.60
CA ASN A 84 -6.29 9.07 -6.21
C ASN A 84 -6.04 7.56 -6.01
N ILE A 85 -6.85 6.71 -6.62
CA ILE A 85 -6.68 5.25 -6.57
C ILE A 85 -5.37 4.84 -7.21
N LEU A 86 -5.05 5.35 -8.41
CA LEU A 86 -3.77 5.04 -9.07
C LEU A 86 -2.58 5.46 -8.21
N TYR A 87 -2.65 6.62 -7.56
CA TYR A 87 -1.61 7.09 -6.65
C TYR A 87 -1.44 6.11 -5.48
N HIS A 88 -2.54 5.73 -4.83
CA HIS A 88 -2.58 4.76 -3.73
C HIS A 88 -1.94 3.42 -4.13
N GLU A 89 -2.37 2.82 -5.23
CA GLU A 89 -1.85 1.53 -5.69
C GLU A 89 -0.39 1.60 -6.14
N LEU A 90 0.06 2.76 -6.64
CA LEU A 90 1.47 2.97 -6.95
C LEU A 90 2.33 3.09 -5.69
N LEU A 91 1.81 3.62 -4.58
CA LEU A 91 2.52 3.62 -3.30
C LEU A 91 2.72 2.20 -2.75
N HIS A 92 1.73 1.31 -2.90
CA HIS A 92 1.91 -0.13 -2.66
C HIS A 92 3.09 -0.66 -3.48
N ALA A 93 3.10 -0.34 -4.77
CA ALA A 93 4.15 -0.77 -5.70
C ALA A 93 5.53 -0.15 -5.43
N SER A 94 5.61 0.99 -4.74
CA SER A 94 6.85 1.68 -4.37
C SER A 94 7.41 1.28 -3.02
N SER A 95 6.60 0.67 -2.15
CA SER A 95 7.02 0.26 -0.81
C SER A 95 8.25 -0.65 -0.86
N PHE A 96 9.09 -0.58 0.19
CA PHE A 96 10.22 -1.51 0.31
C PHE A 96 9.73 -2.94 0.19
N ARG A 97 10.45 -3.82 -0.52
CA ARG A 97 10.07 -5.22 -0.63
C ARG A 97 11.23 -6.16 -0.41
N LYS A 98 11.00 -7.21 0.38
CA LYS A 98 11.93 -8.31 0.59
C LYS A 98 11.21 -9.64 0.64
N ILE A 99 11.78 -10.65 -0.02
CA ILE A 99 11.33 -12.04 0.13
C ILE A 99 12.48 -12.85 0.72
N ASP A 100 12.25 -13.42 1.90
CA ASP A 100 13.17 -14.33 2.57
C ASP A 100 12.59 -15.75 2.51
N LYS A 101 13.26 -16.67 1.81
CA LYS A 101 12.88 -18.08 1.71
C LYS A 101 13.79 -18.92 2.60
N HIS A 102 13.20 -19.65 3.55
CA HIS A 102 13.86 -20.66 4.37
C HIS A 102 13.09 -21.98 4.23
N LYS A 103 13.76 -23.13 4.40
CA LYS A 103 13.28 -24.50 4.11
C LYS A 103 11.75 -24.72 4.11
N ASP A 104 11.04 -24.37 5.19
CA ASP A 104 9.60 -24.57 5.36
C ASP A 104 8.77 -23.25 5.48
N LYS A 105 9.41 -22.10 5.23
CA LYS A 105 8.88 -20.78 5.51
C LYS A 105 9.26 -19.77 4.43
N THR A 106 8.26 -19.12 3.83
CA THR A 106 8.46 -17.92 2.99
C THR A 106 7.97 -16.71 3.74
N THR A 107 8.82 -15.70 3.89
CA THR A 107 8.45 -14.40 4.46
C THR A 107 8.50 -13.33 3.37
N VAL A 108 7.40 -12.61 3.20
CA VAL A 108 7.30 -11.46 2.30
C VAL A 108 7.12 -10.22 3.16
N LYS A 109 7.98 -9.23 2.98
CA LYS A 109 7.91 -7.92 3.63
C LYS A 109 7.63 -6.87 2.56
N SER A 110 6.65 -6.00 2.77
CA SER A 110 6.29 -4.90 1.89
C SER A 110 5.94 -3.68 2.73
N GLY A 111 6.71 -2.58 2.68
CA GLY A 111 6.53 -1.46 3.61
C GLY A 111 6.57 -1.95 5.07
N PHE A 112 5.48 -1.72 5.81
CA PHE A 112 5.33 -2.26 7.18
C PHE A 112 4.66 -3.64 7.21
N TYR A 113 4.02 -4.05 6.12
CA TYR A 113 3.33 -5.31 6.04
C TYR A 113 4.31 -6.50 5.99
N THR A 114 4.08 -7.50 6.85
CA THR A 114 4.83 -8.76 6.83
C THR A 114 3.87 -9.94 6.69
N GLN A 115 4.14 -10.81 5.73
CA GLN A 115 3.39 -12.03 5.47
C GLN A 115 4.30 -13.25 5.59
N ILE A 116 3.85 -14.25 6.34
CA ILE A 116 4.58 -15.50 6.55
C ILE A 116 3.72 -16.67 6.07
N PHE A 117 4.27 -17.45 5.14
CA PHE A 117 3.73 -18.73 4.71
C PHE A 117 4.53 -19.85 5.36
N LYS A 118 3.88 -20.69 6.17
CA LYS A 118 4.53 -21.82 6.84
C LYS A 118 3.56 -22.99 6.96
N LYS A 119 3.92 -24.17 6.43
CA LYS A 119 3.13 -25.41 6.52
C LYS A 119 1.63 -25.24 6.18
N GLY A 120 1.34 -24.59 5.05
CA GLY A 120 -0.04 -24.33 4.61
C GLY A 120 -0.77 -23.20 5.35
N LYS A 121 -0.17 -22.59 6.37
CA LYS A 121 -0.72 -21.43 7.09
C LYS A 121 -0.15 -20.13 6.53
N LYS A 122 -1.03 -19.12 6.43
CA LYS A 122 -0.72 -17.74 6.03
C LYS A 122 -0.98 -16.83 7.23
N ILE A 123 0.08 -16.18 7.72
CA ILE A 123 0.01 -15.23 8.84
C ILE A 123 0.38 -13.85 8.32
N ASN A 124 -0.40 -12.84 8.67
CA ASN A 124 -0.25 -11.46 8.21
C ASN A 124 -0.05 -10.56 9.43
N TYR A 125 0.98 -9.72 9.42
CA TYR A 125 1.28 -8.73 10.46
C TYR A 125 1.24 -7.33 9.87
N PHE A 126 0.73 -6.37 10.66
CA PHE A 126 0.73 -4.94 10.35
C PHE A 126 0.07 -4.58 9.02
N LYS A 127 -0.86 -5.42 8.54
CA LYS A 127 -1.59 -5.17 7.29
C LYS A 127 -2.35 -3.84 7.37
N LEU A 128 -3.14 -3.64 8.43
CA LEU A 128 -3.92 -2.40 8.62
C LEU A 128 -3.03 -1.18 8.79
N LEU A 129 -1.90 -1.33 9.48
CA LEU A 129 -0.90 -0.27 9.62
C LEU A 129 -0.35 0.14 8.24
N ASN A 130 -0.02 -0.83 7.40
CA ASN A 130 0.47 -0.58 6.04
C ASN A 130 -0.57 0.16 5.19
N GLU A 131 -1.82 -0.28 5.19
CA GLU A 131 -2.91 0.42 4.48
C GLU A 131 -3.10 1.85 5.00
N GLY A 132 -3.06 2.04 6.32
CA GLY A 132 -3.18 3.37 6.93
C GLY A 132 -2.07 4.31 6.45
N VAL A 133 -0.83 3.85 6.38
CA VAL A 133 0.32 4.67 5.95
C VAL A 133 0.18 5.05 4.47
N ILE A 134 -0.24 4.10 3.64
CA ILE A 134 -0.49 4.34 2.21
C ILE A 134 -1.63 5.35 2.04
N GLN A 135 -2.71 5.20 2.80
CA GLN A 135 -3.82 6.15 2.76
C GLN A 135 -3.40 7.54 3.22
N TYR A 136 -2.60 7.63 4.30
CA TYR A 136 -2.05 8.89 4.78
C TYR A 136 -1.22 9.60 3.70
N PHE A 137 -0.24 8.91 3.11
CA PHE A 137 0.61 9.47 2.06
C PHE A 137 -0.18 9.82 0.80
N THR A 138 -1.18 9.03 0.45
CA THR A 138 -2.11 9.31 -0.64
C THR A 138 -2.84 10.63 -0.38
N ASN A 139 -3.55 10.74 0.75
CA ASN A 139 -4.34 11.92 1.11
C ASN A 139 -3.47 13.18 1.19
N LYS A 140 -2.27 13.08 1.79
CA LYS A 140 -1.32 14.20 1.89
C LYS A 140 -0.90 14.75 0.53
N LYS A 141 -0.83 13.91 -0.51
CA LYS A 141 -0.29 14.27 -1.83
C LYS A 141 -1.36 14.57 -2.88
N THR A 142 -2.55 14.00 -2.73
CA THR A 142 -3.68 14.21 -3.66
C THR A 142 -4.70 15.21 -3.12
N GLY A 143 -4.71 15.47 -1.81
CA GLY A 143 -5.72 16.31 -1.15
C GLY A 143 -7.11 15.67 -1.11
N PHE A 144 -7.25 14.44 -1.59
CA PHE A 144 -8.54 13.76 -1.69
C PHE A 144 -8.87 13.09 -0.36
N VAL A 145 -9.79 13.69 0.39
CA VAL A 145 -10.38 13.10 1.60
C VAL A 145 -11.80 12.66 1.25
N LYS A 146 -12.00 11.36 1.15
CA LYS A 146 -13.36 10.79 1.14
C LYS A 146 -13.48 9.87 2.33
N ASP A 147 -14.67 9.85 2.93
CA ASP A 147 -15.13 8.87 3.93
C ASP A 147 -15.15 7.47 3.33
N SER A 148 -13.96 7.00 2.98
CA SER A 148 -13.69 5.63 2.63
C SER A 148 -13.55 4.87 3.94
N GLY A 149 -13.85 3.57 3.94
CA GLY A 149 -13.55 2.67 5.06
C GLY A 149 -12.05 2.49 5.34
N TYR A 150 -11.23 3.49 4.98
CA TYR A 150 -9.79 3.64 5.24
C TYR A 150 -9.47 4.94 6.01
N GLN A 151 -10.45 5.86 6.20
CA GLN A 151 -10.28 7.08 6.98
C GLN A 151 -9.92 6.75 8.44
N TRP A 152 -10.53 5.71 8.98
CA TRP A 152 -10.23 5.21 10.32
C TRP A 152 -8.79 4.68 10.44
N GLU A 153 -8.30 3.99 9.42
CA GLU A 153 -6.92 3.50 9.33
C GLU A 153 -5.93 4.66 9.19
N ALA A 154 -6.22 5.68 8.38
CA ALA A 154 -5.40 6.89 8.25
C ALA A 154 -5.34 7.69 9.57
N ASN A 155 -6.48 7.83 10.26
CA ASN A 155 -6.57 8.47 11.57
C ASN A 155 -5.83 7.70 12.68
N ARG A 156 -5.49 6.42 12.47
CA ARG A 156 -4.63 5.66 13.39
C ARG A 156 -3.14 5.91 13.15
N ILE A 157 -2.76 6.36 11.95
CA ILE A 157 -1.37 6.70 11.62
C ILE A 157 -1.00 8.11 12.11
N SER A 158 -1.96 9.01 12.32
CA SER A 158 -1.68 10.37 12.83
C SER A 158 -0.85 10.35 14.12
N PHE A 159 -1.14 9.44 15.05
CA PHE A 159 -0.35 9.25 16.27
C PHE A 159 1.10 8.83 15.99
N LEU A 160 1.34 7.99 14.98
CA LEU A 160 2.70 7.61 14.60
C LEU A 160 3.46 8.78 13.98
N ILE A 161 2.78 9.63 13.20
CA ILE A 161 3.37 10.80 12.57
C ILE A 161 3.77 11.85 13.60
N GLU A 162 2.92 12.12 14.58
CA GLU A 162 3.22 13.04 15.68
C GLU A 162 4.50 12.63 16.43
N ASP A 163 4.71 11.33 16.62
CA ASP A 163 5.83 10.80 17.41
C ASP A 163 7.14 10.64 16.61
N ILE A 164 7.08 10.27 15.32
CA ILE A 164 8.29 9.94 14.53
C ILE A 164 8.56 10.93 13.39
N GLY A 165 7.55 11.69 12.96
CA GLY A 165 7.63 12.60 11.84
C GLY A 165 7.59 11.93 10.46
N ASP A 166 7.09 12.69 9.48
CA ASP A 166 6.86 12.20 8.12
C ASP A 166 8.12 11.66 7.43
N SER A 167 9.24 12.37 7.55
CA SER A 167 10.48 11.99 6.85
C SER A 167 11.00 10.63 7.33
N ILE A 168 10.85 10.33 8.62
CA ILE A 168 11.24 9.04 9.18
C ILE A 168 10.26 7.96 8.72
N LEU A 169 8.94 8.21 8.78
CA LEU A 169 7.93 7.28 8.31
C LEU A 169 8.15 6.88 6.84
N GLU A 170 8.43 7.86 5.96
CA GLU A 170 8.74 7.63 4.55
C GLU A 170 9.97 6.75 4.36
N LYS A 171 11.08 7.05 5.06
CA LYS A 171 12.31 6.24 4.99
C LYS A 171 12.05 4.78 5.38
N LEU A 172 11.37 4.58 6.50
CA LEU A 172 11.08 3.24 7.01
C LEU A 172 10.19 2.46 6.03
N PHE A 173 9.17 3.13 5.47
CA PHE A 173 8.23 2.54 4.54
C PHE A 173 8.85 2.19 3.16
N PHE A 174 9.66 3.08 2.59
CA PHE A 174 10.20 2.91 1.23
C PHE A 174 11.58 2.23 1.17
N GLN A 175 12.37 2.29 2.25
CA GLN A 175 13.74 1.75 2.28
C GLN A 175 13.89 0.50 3.16
N GLY A 176 12.92 0.19 4.02
CA GLY A 176 12.90 -1.07 4.74
C GLY A 176 13.90 -1.19 5.89
N ASP A 177 14.21 -0.09 6.57
CA ASP A 177 14.97 -0.12 7.82
C ASP A 177 14.11 -0.64 8.99
N ILE A 178 13.78 -1.93 8.93
CA ILE A 178 12.90 -2.59 9.89
C ILE A 178 13.54 -2.63 11.28
N LYS A 179 14.87 -2.67 11.39
CA LYS A 179 15.56 -2.60 12.69
C LYS A 179 15.48 -1.20 13.28
N GLY A 180 15.54 -0.16 12.45
CA GLY A 180 15.23 1.22 12.83
C GLY A 180 13.78 1.37 13.27
N PHE A 181 12.83 0.79 12.52
CA PHE A 181 11.41 0.81 12.87
C PHE A 181 11.12 0.07 14.18
N GLU A 182 11.62 -1.15 14.38
CA GLU A 182 11.49 -1.90 15.63
C GLU A 182 12.12 -1.14 16.80
N LYS A 183 13.30 -0.54 16.64
CA LYS A 183 13.91 0.31 17.68
C LYS A 183 13.09 1.55 17.99
N ILE A 184 12.51 2.21 16.98
CA ILE A 184 11.65 3.38 17.17
C ILE A 184 10.35 2.98 17.88
N ILE A 185 9.72 1.87 17.45
CA ILE A 185 8.56 1.26 18.10
C ILE A 185 8.88 0.91 19.56
N HIS A 186 10.03 0.28 19.84
CA HIS A 186 10.40 -0.09 21.21
C HIS A 186 10.84 1.11 22.09
N LYS A 187 11.51 2.12 21.52
CA LYS A 187 12.06 3.27 22.26
C LYS A 187 11.01 4.33 22.59
N ASN A 188 10.09 4.59 21.67
CA ASN A 188 9.08 5.64 21.85
C ASN A 188 7.73 5.08 22.34
N PHE A 189 7.49 3.78 22.22
CA PHE A 189 6.16 3.22 22.43
C PHE A 189 6.17 2.10 23.47
N ASN A 190 6.39 2.50 24.73
CA ASN A 190 5.98 1.76 25.93
C ASN A 190 4.45 1.81 26.16
N SER A 191 3.67 2.36 25.22
CA SER A 191 2.23 2.58 25.37
C SER A 191 1.43 1.41 24.80
N THR A 192 0.59 0.83 25.65
CA THR A 192 -0.35 -0.26 25.38
C THR A 192 -1.28 -0.05 24.17
N LYS A 193 -1.38 1.18 23.65
CA LYS A 193 -2.27 1.57 22.53
C LYS A 193 -1.79 1.08 21.17
N ILE A 194 -0.48 1.04 20.91
CA ILE A 194 0.04 0.58 19.61
C ILE A 194 0.05 -0.94 19.52
N LEU A 195 0.30 -1.66 20.62
CA LEU A 195 0.12 -3.11 20.66
C LEU A 195 -1.31 -3.54 20.29
N ALA A 196 -2.31 -2.67 20.47
CA ALA A 196 -3.69 -2.90 20.02
C ALA A 196 -3.94 -2.57 18.53
N ILE A 197 -3.05 -1.82 17.88
CA ILE A 197 -3.04 -1.59 16.41
C ILE A 197 -2.22 -2.69 15.70
N LEU A 198 -1.23 -3.24 16.41
CA LEU A 198 -0.30 -4.28 15.94
C LEU A 198 -0.82 -5.72 16.13
N LYS A 199 -1.80 -5.94 17.02
CA LYS A 199 -2.55 -7.21 17.20
C LYS A 199 -3.81 -7.22 16.35
#